data_AF-A0A0P0DZP8-F1
#
_entry.id   AF-A0A0P0DZP8-F1
#
_cell.length_a   1.000
_cell.length_b   1.000
_cell.length_c   1.000
_cell.angle_alpha   90.00
_cell.angle_beta   90.00
_cell.angle_gamma   90.00
#
_symmetry.space_group_name_H-M   'P 1'
#
loop_
_entity.id
_entity.type
_entity.pdbx_description
1 polymer ?
#
loop_
_entity_poly.entity_id
_entity_poly.type
_entity_poly.pdbx_seq_one_letter_code
_entity_poly.pdbx_strand_id
1 'polypeptide(L)'
;MTDITTTGTDTAAELGEISFIRDNRTVAIGEIARAEATARDALARVAELEAENNRLRFDQITDGGDPRLVDFWDKAGRIADYAGFCAEYDRLADELNGVPRERDFEVRLDITISLTVYKTVAARDSDGAGDLASEEITSEDVIESIRSNGWSGLDVDDWDAERA
;
A
#
# COMPACT_ATOMS: atom_id res chain seq x y z
N MET A 1 18.94 -81.07 43.31
CA MET A 1 18.25 -80.05 44.13
C MET A 1 18.78 -78.73 43.64
N THR A 2 18.00 -78.05 42.80
CA THR A 2 18.38 -76.76 42.22
C THR A 2 17.10 -75.94 42.17
N ASP A 3 16.99 -75.01 43.11
CA ASP A 3 15.86 -74.10 43.24
C ASP A 3 15.88 -73.06 42.12
N ILE A 4 14.75 -72.89 41.43
CA ILE A 4 14.50 -71.76 40.54
C ILE A 4 13.76 -70.71 41.35
N THR A 5 14.49 -69.73 41.86
CA THR A 5 13.92 -68.49 42.41
C THR A 5 13.71 -67.53 41.24
N THR A 6 12.52 -67.57 40.63
CA THR A 6 12.10 -66.54 39.66
C THR A 6 11.64 -65.30 40.42
N THR A 7 12.38 -64.22 40.20
CA THR A 7 12.23 -62.87 40.77
C THR A 7 10.89 -62.26 40.37
N GLY A 8 10.03 -61.96 41.35
CA GLY A 8 8.73 -61.30 41.15
C GLY A 8 8.83 -59.78 41.01
N THR A 9 9.64 -59.26 40.09
CA THR A 9 9.84 -57.80 39.92
C THR A 9 9.52 -57.26 38.52
N ASP A 10 9.40 -58.09 37.49
CA ASP A 10 9.16 -57.60 36.11
C ASP A 10 7.71 -57.21 35.82
N THR A 11 6.74 -57.84 36.48
CA THR A 11 5.31 -57.61 36.19
C THR A 11 4.82 -56.21 36.58
N ALA A 12 5.40 -55.59 37.63
CA ALA A 12 4.98 -54.24 38.03
C ALA A 12 5.51 -53.14 37.10
N ALA A 13 6.72 -53.31 36.55
CA ALA A 13 7.30 -52.40 35.57
C ALA A 13 6.60 -52.52 34.22
N GLU A 14 6.32 -53.74 33.77
CA GLU A 14 5.65 -54.04 32.51
C GLU A 14 4.18 -53.55 32.51
N LEU A 15 3.46 -53.69 33.63
CA LEU A 15 2.11 -53.16 33.78
C LEU A 15 2.06 -51.62 33.81
N GLY A 16 3.08 -50.97 34.39
CA GLY A 16 3.21 -49.50 34.39
C GLY A 16 3.45 -48.94 32.98
N GLU A 17 4.29 -49.62 32.19
CA GLU A 17 4.61 -49.24 30.81
C GLU A 17 3.40 -49.44 29.87
N ILE A 18 2.65 -50.53 30.02
CA ILE A 18 1.40 -50.78 29.29
C ILE A 18 0.33 -49.73 29.62
N SER A 19 0.23 -49.30 30.88
CA SER A 19 -0.71 -48.24 31.30
C SER A 19 -0.34 -46.89 30.68
N PHE A 20 0.93 -46.50 30.74
CA PHE A 20 1.43 -45.25 30.17
C PHE A 20 1.26 -45.18 28.65
N ILE A 21 1.52 -46.29 27.94
CA ILE A 21 1.31 -46.38 26.48
C ILE A 21 -0.19 -46.26 26.14
N ARG A 22 -1.08 -46.87 26.94
CA ARG A 22 -2.53 -46.77 26.75
C ARG A 22 -3.04 -45.34 27.01
N ASP A 23 -2.53 -44.66 28.03
CA ASP A 23 -2.90 -43.29 28.35
C ASP A 23 -2.44 -42.32 27.25
N ASN A 24 -1.19 -42.44 26.79
CA ASN A 24 -0.66 -41.64 25.68
C ASN A 24 -1.43 -41.88 24.37
N ARG A 25 -1.80 -43.13 24.06
CA ARG A 25 -2.62 -43.44 22.88
C ARG A 25 -4.01 -42.82 22.98
N THR A 26 -4.60 -42.79 24.17
CA THR A 26 -5.93 -42.20 24.39
C THR A 26 -5.88 -40.68 24.23
N VAL A 27 -4.83 -40.03 24.74
CA VAL A 27 -4.58 -38.60 24.55
C VAL A 27 -4.40 -38.29 23.06
N ALA A 28 -3.55 -39.04 22.35
CA ALA A 28 -3.29 -38.85 20.92
C ALA A 28 -4.56 -39.04 20.06
N ILE A 29 -5.39 -40.04 20.35
CA ILE A 29 -6.68 -40.24 19.65
C ILE A 29 -7.62 -39.05 19.90
N GLY A 30 -7.66 -38.53 21.13
CA GLY A 30 -8.45 -37.35 21.45
C GLY A 30 -7.96 -36.09 20.73
N GLU A 31 -6.66 -35.91 20.58
CA GLU A 31 -6.06 -34.80 19.82
C GLU A 31 -6.33 -34.91 18.33
N ILE A 32 -6.19 -36.11 17.74
CA ILE A 32 -6.53 -36.36 16.34
C ILE A 32 -8.01 -36.07 16.09
N ALA A 33 -8.91 -36.55 16.95
CA ALA A 33 -10.34 -36.30 16.81
C ALA A 33 -10.69 -34.80 16.88
N ARG A 34 -10.03 -34.04 17.76
CA ARG A 34 -10.18 -32.58 17.81
C ARG A 34 -9.61 -31.91 16.56
N ALA A 35 -8.45 -32.34 16.08
CA ALA A 35 -7.86 -31.81 14.86
C ALA A 35 -8.72 -32.09 13.63
N GLU A 36 -9.29 -33.29 13.51
CA GLU A 36 -10.23 -33.67 12.45
C GLU A 36 -11.53 -32.87 12.54
N ALA A 37 -12.04 -32.60 13.74
CA ALA A 37 -13.21 -31.74 13.93
C ALA A 37 -12.92 -30.31 13.46
N THR A 38 -11.81 -29.71 13.92
CA THR A 38 -11.39 -28.37 13.51
C THR A 38 -11.15 -28.28 12.00
N ALA A 39 -10.52 -29.30 11.41
CA ALA A 39 -10.28 -29.34 9.97
C ALA A 39 -11.59 -29.42 9.17
N ARG A 40 -12.56 -30.20 9.65
CA ARG A 40 -13.89 -30.30 9.02
C ARG A 40 -14.65 -28.97 9.11
N ASP A 41 -14.60 -28.30 10.25
CA ASP A 41 -15.24 -27.00 10.45
C ASP A 41 -14.58 -25.91 9.58
N ALA A 42 -13.26 -25.92 9.47
CA ALA A 42 -12.52 -25.01 8.60
C ALA A 42 -12.88 -25.22 7.12
N LEU A 43 -12.95 -26.48 6.66
CA LEU A 43 -13.36 -26.80 5.29
C LEU A 43 -14.81 -26.39 5.00
N ALA A 44 -15.72 -26.59 5.96
CA ALA A 44 -17.09 -26.13 5.85
C ALA A 44 -17.17 -24.60 5.72
N ARG A 45 -16.36 -23.86 6.50
CA ARG A 45 -16.30 -22.40 6.43
C ARG A 45 -15.72 -21.90 5.12
N VAL A 46 -14.69 -22.57 4.58
CA VAL A 46 -14.15 -22.25 3.25
C VAL A 46 -15.21 -22.45 2.17
N ALA A 47 -15.93 -23.57 2.17
CA ALA A 47 -16.99 -23.83 1.19
C ALA A 47 -18.13 -22.79 1.27
N GLU A 48 -18.50 -22.35 2.47
CA GLU A 48 -19.48 -21.28 2.68
C GLU A 48 -18.98 -19.94 2.11
N LEU A 49 -17.75 -19.55 2.43
CA LEU A 49 -17.14 -18.32 1.93
C LEU A 49 -16.96 -18.35 0.41
N GLU A 50 -16.63 -19.48 -0.18
CA GLU A 50 -16.55 -19.65 -1.64
C GLU A 50 -17.93 -19.51 -2.29
N ALA A 51 -18.97 -20.11 -1.70
CA ALA A 51 -20.34 -19.97 -2.18
C ALA A 51 -20.83 -18.53 -2.09
N GLU A 52 -20.52 -17.83 -0.98
CA GLU A 52 -20.83 -16.42 -0.81
C GLU A 52 -20.03 -15.54 -1.77
N ASN A 53 -18.74 -15.80 -1.96
CA ASN A 53 -17.92 -15.05 -2.92
C ASN A 53 -18.43 -15.23 -4.35
N ASN A 54 -18.79 -16.45 -4.73
CA ASN A 54 -19.41 -16.71 -6.03
C ASN A 54 -20.74 -15.98 -6.15
N ARG A 55 -21.60 -16.04 -5.12
CA ARG A 55 -22.86 -15.29 -5.12
C ARG A 55 -22.62 -13.80 -5.33
N LEU A 56 -21.68 -13.19 -4.62
CA LEU A 56 -21.34 -11.77 -4.75
C LEU A 56 -20.72 -11.44 -6.12
N ARG A 57 -19.91 -12.34 -6.68
CA ARG A 57 -19.30 -12.17 -8.01
C ARG A 57 -20.32 -12.24 -9.15
N PHE A 58 -21.36 -13.06 -9.00
CA PHE A 58 -22.41 -13.23 -10.00
C PHE A 58 -23.69 -12.47 -9.67
N ASP A 59 -23.70 -11.72 -8.56
CA ASP A 59 -24.81 -10.84 -8.24
C ASP A 59 -24.93 -9.76 -9.30
N GLN A 60 -26.16 -9.33 -9.58
CA GLN A 60 -26.43 -8.37 -10.63
C GLN A 60 -25.72 -7.05 -10.30
N ILE A 61 -24.98 -6.51 -11.27
CA ILE A 61 -24.42 -5.16 -11.15
C ILE A 61 -25.59 -4.18 -11.25
N THR A 62 -25.80 -3.41 -10.19
CA THR A 62 -26.91 -2.45 -10.09
C THR A 62 -26.48 -1.01 -10.35
N ASP A 63 -25.18 -0.72 -10.28
CA ASP A 63 -24.60 0.62 -10.36
C ASP A 63 -23.26 0.61 -11.08
N GLY A 64 -22.89 1.72 -11.72
CA GLY A 64 -21.63 1.86 -12.46
C GLY A 64 -20.40 1.93 -11.56
N GLY A 65 -20.56 2.24 -10.27
CA GLY A 65 -19.48 2.28 -9.28
C GLY A 65 -19.03 0.90 -8.77
N ASP A 66 -19.62 -0.19 -9.30
CA ASP A 66 -19.23 -1.54 -8.92
C ASP A 66 -17.74 -1.79 -9.21
N PRO A 67 -16.94 -2.27 -8.24
CA PRO A 67 -15.50 -2.52 -8.43
C PRO A 67 -15.18 -3.49 -9.57
N ARG A 68 -16.12 -4.35 -9.96
CA ARG A 68 -15.97 -5.27 -11.11
C ARG A 68 -15.95 -4.53 -12.45
N LEU A 69 -16.42 -3.28 -12.50
CA LEU A 69 -16.46 -2.46 -13.71
C LEU A 69 -15.23 -1.56 -13.88
N VAL A 70 -14.25 -1.57 -12.98
CA VAL A 70 -13.07 -0.69 -13.07
C VAL A 70 -12.34 -0.86 -14.41
N ASP A 71 -12.02 -2.09 -14.81
CA ASP A 71 -11.36 -2.37 -16.10
C ASP A 71 -12.22 -2.01 -17.32
N PHE A 72 -13.56 -2.05 -17.15
CA PHE A 72 -14.48 -1.64 -18.19
C PHE A 72 -14.43 -0.12 -18.39
N TRP A 73 -14.51 0.64 -17.29
CA TRP A 73 -14.44 2.09 -17.31
C TRP A 73 -13.09 2.59 -17.82
N ASP A 74 -11.97 1.99 -17.41
CA ASP A 74 -10.64 2.34 -17.92
C ASP A 74 -10.55 2.18 -19.45
N LYS A 75 -11.03 1.06 -19.99
CA LYS A 75 -11.06 0.85 -21.44
C LYS A 75 -12.00 1.81 -22.14
N ALA A 76 -13.18 2.06 -21.57
CA ALA A 76 -14.16 2.98 -22.12
C ALA A 76 -13.62 4.43 -22.13
N GLY A 77 -12.89 4.85 -21.09
CA GLY A 77 -12.22 6.15 -21.01
C GLY A 77 -11.19 6.32 -22.12
N ARG A 78 -10.28 5.35 -22.28
CA ARG A 78 -9.28 5.36 -23.37
C ARG A 78 -9.90 5.40 -24.76
N ILE A 79 -11.01 4.69 -24.97
CA ILE A 79 -11.74 4.73 -26.25
C ILE A 79 -12.39 6.10 -26.44
N ALA A 80 -13.00 6.66 -25.40
CA ALA A 80 -13.63 7.98 -25.45
C ALA A 80 -12.60 9.08 -25.78
N ASP A 81 -11.40 9.01 -25.19
CA ASP A 81 -10.30 9.93 -25.46
C ASP A 81 -9.84 9.83 -26.93
N TYR A 82 -9.65 8.61 -27.45
CA TYR A 82 -9.26 8.41 -28.84
C TYR A 82 -10.34 8.84 -29.84
N ALA A 83 -11.61 8.60 -29.53
CA ALA A 83 -12.74 8.84 -30.43
C ALA A 83 -13.36 10.24 -30.29
N GLY A 84 -12.94 11.05 -29.32
CA GLY A 84 -13.49 12.38 -29.06
C GLY A 84 -14.86 12.37 -28.37
N PHE A 85 -15.24 11.28 -27.72
CA PHE A 85 -16.52 11.13 -26.99
C PHE A 85 -16.40 11.41 -25.49
N CYS A 86 -15.48 12.31 -25.14
CA CYS A 86 -15.14 12.62 -23.77
C CYS A 86 -16.35 13.10 -22.96
N ALA A 87 -17.15 14.01 -23.53
CA ALA A 87 -18.31 14.59 -22.86
C ALA A 87 -19.42 13.55 -22.61
N GLU A 88 -19.61 12.63 -23.55
CA GLU A 88 -20.57 11.54 -23.46
C GLU A 88 -20.15 10.50 -22.42
N TYR A 89 -18.85 10.16 -22.37
CA TYR A 89 -18.29 9.33 -21.32
C TYR A 89 -18.51 9.97 -19.95
N ASP A 90 -18.11 11.23 -19.80
CA ASP A 90 -18.19 11.96 -18.54
C ASP A 90 -19.66 12.00 -18.04
N ARG A 91 -20.60 12.31 -18.94
CA ARG A 91 -22.03 12.29 -18.64
C ARG A 91 -22.54 10.91 -18.22
N LEU A 92 -22.11 9.84 -18.90
CA LEU A 92 -22.53 8.47 -18.58
C LEU A 92 -21.93 7.98 -17.26
N ALA A 93 -20.68 8.32 -16.98
CA ALA A 93 -20.03 8.02 -15.71
C ALA A 93 -20.75 8.74 -14.56
N ASP A 94 -21.10 10.01 -14.72
CA ASP A 94 -21.83 10.76 -13.69
C ASP A 94 -23.24 10.17 -13.42
N GLU A 95 -24.00 9.88 -14.48
CA GLU A 95 -25.38 9.36 -14.35
C GLU A 95 -25.42 7.95 -13.77
N LEU A 96 -24.40 7.13 -14.07
CA LEU A 96 -24.30 5.75 -13.61
C LEU A 96 -23.40 5.61 -12.37
N ASN A 97 -23.01 6.71 -11.71
CA ASN A 97 -22.05 6.70 -10.58
C ASN A 97 -20.79 5.84 -10.88
N GLY A 98 -20.34 5.88 -12.14
CA GLY A 98 -19.19 5.18 -12.67
C GLY A 98 -17.86 5.83 -12.34
N VAL A 99 -16.77 5.26 -12.86
CA VAL A 99 -15.42 5.79 -12.62
C VAL A 99 -15.13 6.94 -13.58
N PRO A 100 -14.88 8.17 -13.10
CA PRO A 100 -14.50 9.28 -13.95
C PRO A 100 -13.13 8.99 -14.60
N ARG A 101 -12.94 9.43 -15.85
CA ARG A 101 -11.67 9.24 -16.57
C ARG A 101 -10.59 10.17 -16.03
N GLU A 102 -9.35 9.70 -16.03
CA GLU A 102 -8.18 10.55 -15.86
C GLU A 102 -8.05 11.51 -17.03
N ARG A 103 -7.55 12.72 -16.77
CA ARG A 103 -7.43 13.78 -17.78
C ARG A 103 -6.09 14.46 -17.64
N ASP A 104 -5.49 14.76 -18.78
CA ASP A 104 -4.28 15.57 -18.83
C ASP A 104 -4.65 17.04 -18.59
N PHE A 105 -3.89 17.67 -17.71
CA PHE A 105 -3.93 19.10 -17.45
C PHE A 105 -2.53 19.66 -17.67
N GLU A 106 -2.46 20.79 -18.36
CA GLU A 106 -1.26 21.61 -18.36
C GLU A 106 -1.29 22.47 -17.10
N VAL A 107 -0.40 22.16 -16.16
CA VAL A 107 -0.32 22.86 -14.88
C VAL A 107 0.82 23.87 -14.93
N ARG A 108 0.48 25.14 -14.78
CA ARG A 108 1.41 26.22 -14.58
C ARG A 108 1.61 26.45 -13.07
N LEU A 109 2.86 26.51 -12.63
CA LEU A 109 3.23 26.84 -11.27
C LEU A 109 4.04 28.12 -11.27
N ASP A 110 3.61 29.11 -10.48
CA ASP A 110 4.42 30.27 -10.17
C ASP A 110 5.15 30.00 -8.85
N ILE A 111 6.48 30.01 -8.91
CA ILE A 111 7.36 29.53 -7.83
C ILE A 111 8.28 30.65 -7.37
N THR A 112 8.29 30.91 -6.06
CA THR A 112 9.29 31.76 -5.40
C THR A 112 10.37 30.91 -4.75
N ILE A 113 11.63 31.24 -5.06
CA ILE A 113 12.81 30.57 -4.50
C ILE A 113 13.50 31.52 -3.53
N SER A 114 13.70 31.06 -2.29
CA SER A 114 14.53 31.75 -1.31
C SER A 114 15.96 31.23 -1.39
N LEU A 115 16.90 32.14 -1.57
CA LEU A 115 18.32 31.83 -1.75
C LEU A 115 19.20 32.80 -0.95
N THR A 116 20.36 32.31 -0.52
CA THR A 116 21.37 33.12 0.18
C THR A 116 22.60 33.24 -0.71
N VAL A 117 22.92 34.47 -1.11
CA VAL A 117 24.13 34.80 -1.87
C VAL A 117 25.17 35.37 -0.94
N TYR A 118 26.40 34.87 -1.06
CA TYR A 118 27.56 35.42 -0.36
C TYR A 118 28.43 36.19 -1.36
N LYS A 119 28.63 37.49 -1.12
CA LYS A 119 29.55 38.34 -1.90
C LYS A 119 30.56 38.96 -0.94
N THR A 120 31.83 38.96 -1.34
CA THR A 120 32.89 39.66 -0.60
C THR A 120 33.21 40.96 -1.32
N VAL A 121 33.01 42.09 -0.64
CA VAL A 121 33.31 43.43 -1.15
C VAL A 121 34.23 44.18 -0.17
N ALA A 122 34.97 45.16 -0.67
CA ALA A 122 35.80 46.04 0.15
C ALA A 122 35.07 47.37 0.39
N ALA A 123 34.62 47.61 1.62
CA ALA A 123 33.90 48.82 2.01
C ALA A 123 34.49 49.44 3.29
N ARG A 124 34.11 50.69 3.57
CA ARG A 124 34.57 51.44 4.75
C ARG A 124 33.75 51.14 6.01
N ASP A 125 32.52 50.66 5.84
CA ASP A 125 31.57 50.30 6.89
C ASP A 125 30.59 49.23 6.37
N SER A 126 29.73 48.73 7.26
CA SER A 126 28.76 47.67 6.95
C SER A 126 27.68 48.11 5.99
N ASP A 127 27.24 49.37 6.10
CA ASP A 127 26.14 49.90 5.30
C ASP A 127 26.61 50.05 3.85
N GLY A 128 27.80 50.62 3.63
CA GLY A 128 28.44 50.68 2.31
C GLY A 128 28.83 49.30 1.77
N ALA A 129 29.10 48.31 2.63
CA ALA A 129 29.29 46.93 2.17
C ALA A 129 27.99 46.33 1.62
N GLY A 130 26.85 46.61 2.28
CA GLY A 130 25.53 46.16 1.83
C GLY A 130 25.14 46.79 0.49
N ASP A 131 25.31 48.10 0.36
CA ASP A 131 25.01 48.83 -0.87
C ASP A 131 25.85 48.30 -2.04
N LEU A 132 27.18 48.21 -1.89
CA LEU A 132 28.07 47.69 -2.93
C LEU A 132 27.77 46.24 -3.28
N ALA A 133 27.51 45.39 -2.29
CA ALA A 133 27.15 44.01 -2.54
C ALA A 133 25.84 43.91 -3.34
N SER A 134 24.84 44.75 -3.07
CA SER A 134 23.57 44.75 -3.79
C SER A 134 23.70 45.22 -5.23
N GLU A 135 24.56 46.21 -5.50
CA GLU A 135 24.81 46.73 -6.85
C GLU A 135 25.66 45.78 -7.70
N GLU A 136 26.58 45.03 -7.08
CA GLU A 136 27.52 44.14 -7.77
C GLU A 136 27.03 42.69 -7.90
N ILE A 137 25.90 42.32 -7.29
CA ILE A 137 25.30 40.99 -7.47
C ILE A 137 24.81 40.84 -8.91
N THR A 138 25.30 39.79 -9.56
CA THR A 138 24.93 39.43 -10.93
C THR A 138 24.07 38.18 -10.98
N SER A 139 23.45 37.93 -12.14
CA SER A 139 22.74 36.67 -12.38
C SER A 139 23.68 35.47 -12.28
N GLU A 140 24.96 35.61 -12.67
CA GLU A 140 25.96 34.56 -12.50
C GLU A 140 26.22 34.24 -11.02
N ASP A 141 26.34 35.24 -10.15
CA ASP A 141 26.52 35.02 -8.69
C ASP A 141 25.32 34.26 -8.09
N VAL A 142 24.10 34.56 -8.55
CA VAL A 142 22.87 33.88 -8.13
C VAL A 142 22.85 32.42 -8.62
N ILE A 143 23.19 32.17 -9.89
CA ILE A 143 23.26 30.83 -10.46
C ILE A 143 24.33 29.99 -9.75
N GLU A 144 25.50 30.58 -9.49
CA GLU A 144 26.57 29.92 -8.75
C GLU A 144 26.12 29.59 -7.32
N SER A 145 25.45 30.52 -6.64
CA SER A 145 24.91 30.29 -5.30
C SER A 145 23.88 29.16 -5.27
N ILE A 146 23.00 29.07 -6.27
CA ILE A 146 22.05 27.95 -6.41
C ILE A 146 22.81 26.63 -6.58
N ARG A 147 23.91 26.60 -7.34
CA ARG A 147 24.71 25.38 -7.58
C ARG A 147 25.57 24.99 -6.38
N SER A 148 26.15 25.94 -5.66
CA SER A 148 27.10 25.67 -4.57
C SER A 148 26.42 25.50 -3.23
N ASN A 149 25.42 26.33 -2.93
CA ASN A 149 24.79 26.43 -1.61
C ASN A 149 23.37 25.83 -1.61
N GLY A 150 22.78 25.61 -2.79
CA GLY A 150 21.40 25.19 -2.91
C GLY A 150 20.42 26.33 -2.63
N TRP A 151 19.17 25.97 -2.35
CA TRP A 151 18.08 26.88 -2.02
C TRP A 151 17.57 26.56 -0.62
N SER A 152 17.18 27.59 0.14
CA SER A 152 16.76 27.45 1.54
C SER A 152 15.25 27.24 1.69
N GLY A 153 14.49 27.53 0.63
CA GLY A 153 13.05 27.30 0.57
C GLY A 153 12.51 27.45 -0.85
N LEU A 154 11.46 26.69 -1.13
CA LEU A 154 10.66 26.79 -2.35
C LEU A 154 9.22 26.88 -1.90
N ASP A 155 8.56 27.93 -2.36
CA ASP A 155 7.15 28.15 -2.14
C ASP A 155 6.45 28.21 -3.49
N VAL A 156 5.26 27.61 -3.56
CA VAL A 156 4.39 27.71 -4.72
C VAL A 156 3.39 28.80 -4.39
N ASP A 157 3.58 29.97 -4.98
CA ASP A 157 2.76 31.15 -4.69
C ASP A 157 1.37 31.01 -5.31
N ASP A 158 1.33 30.44 -6.52
CA ASP A 158 0.10 30.24 -7.27
C ASP A 158 0.23 29.07 -8.24
N TRP A 159 -0.90 28.48 -8.58
CA TRP A 159 -0.98 27.45 -9.61
C TRP A 159 -2.25 27.58 -10.41
N ASP A 160 -2.13 27.32 -11.70
CA ASP A 160 -3.26 27.22 -12.60
C ASP A 160 -3.17 25.91 -13.39
N ALA A 161 -4.32 25.33 -13.70
CA ALA A 161 -4.41 24.09 -14.44
C ALA A 161 -5.44 24.27 -15.54
N GLU A 162 -4.95 24.30 -16.78
CA GLU A 162 -5.79 24.33 -17.96
C GLU A 162 -5.89 22.93 -18.56
N ARG A 163 -7.02 22.67 -19.21
CA ARG A 163 -7.23 21.39 -19.88
C ARG A 163 -6.40 21.34 -21.16
N ALA A 164 -5.53 20.33 -21.26
CA ALA A 164 -4.70 20.09 -22.44
C ALA A 164 -5.53 19.66 -23.67
#